data_AF-A0A952HFQ2-F1
#
_entry.id   AF-A0A952HFQ2-F1
#
_cell.length_a   1.000
_cell.length_b   1.000
_cell.length_c   1.000
_cell.angle_alpha   90.00
_cell.angle_beta   90.00
_cell.angle_gamma   90.00
#
_symmetry.space_group_name_H-M   'P 1'
#
loop_
_entity.id
_entity.type
_entity.pdbx_description
1 polymer ?
#
loop_
_entity_poly.entity_id
_entity_poly.type
_entity_poly.pdbx_seq_one_letter_code
_entity_poly.pdbx_strand_id
1 'polypeptide(L)'
;FLDRASRALEGTRFANVGAPIVPEAFGTAMDDDLGVPQALAVLHDSVRAGNTALDDGAFETAARLREEVLAMTEVLGVNPHSPQWAAKTDGAATAALGTLVQRLIDDRARARDGKDFAAADRIRDELSAAGIVLEDASGSTHWSIG
;
A
#
# COMPACT_ATOMS: atom_id res chain seq x y z
N PHE A 1 2.84 -1.79 -1.84
CA PHE A 1 2.42 -3.14 -1.43
C PHE A 1 2.13 -3.21 0.06
N LEU A 2 3.08 -2.91 0.96
CA LEU A 2 2.87 -3.01 2.42
C LEU A 2 1.59 -2.32 2.91
N ASP A 3 1.39 -1.05 2.58
CA ASP A 3 0.17 -0.32 2.99
C ASP A 3 -1.10 -0.93 2.39
N ARG A 4 -1.04 -1.34 1.11
CA ARG A 4 -2.14 -2.01 0.43
C ARG A 4 -2.50 -3.32 1.10
N ALA A 5 -1.50 -4.13 1.48
CA ALA A 5 -1.69 -5.39 2.16
C ALA A 5 -2.27 -5.18 3.57
N SER A 6 -1.75 -4.21 4.34
CA SER A 6 -2.32 -3.86 5.65
C SER A 6 -3.80 -3.49 5.56
N ARG A 7 -4.18 -2.65 4.59
CA ARG A 7 -5.59 -2.26 4.36
C ARG A 7 -6.45 -3.44 3.92
N ALA A 8 -5.99 -4.25 2.98
CA ALA A 8 -6.78 -5.38 2.46
C ALA A 8 -6.97 -6.51 3.49
N LEU A 9 -6.04 -6.66 4.42
CA LEU A 9 -6.10 -7.66 5.49
C LEU A 9 -6.84 -7.15 6.73
N GLU A 10 -7.03 -5.84 6.86
CA GLU A 10 -7.77 -5.21 7.95
C GLU A 10 -9.20 -5.81 8.03
N GLY A 11 -9.65 -6.16 9.24
CA GLY A 11 -10.94 -6.80 9.46
C GLY A 11 -11.03 -8.28 9.04
N THR A 12 -9.98 -8.85 8.46
CA THR A 12 -9.89 -10.30 8.19
C THR A 12 -9.21 -11.04 9.36
N ARG A 13 -9.35 -12.37 9.41
CA ARG A 13 -8.59 -13.21 10.35
C ARG A 13 -7.06 -13.14 10.15
N PHE A 14 -6.60 -12.58 9.03
CA PHE A 14 -5.21 -12.49 8.63
C PHE A 14 -4.54 -11.15 8.98
N ALA A 15 -5.27 -10.22 9.61
CA ALA A 15 -4.77 -8.90 9.97
C ALA A 15 -3.49 -8.94 10.82
N ASN A 16 -3.34 -9.96 11.68
CA ASN A 16 -2.20 -10.16 12.56
C ASN A 16 -1.53 -11.54 12.37
N VAL A 17 -1.63 -12.10 11.16
CA VAL A 17 -1.05 -13.42 10.87
C VAL A 17 0.40 -13.27 10.42
N GLY A 18 1.25 -14.04 11.09
CA GLY A 18 2.66 -14.19 10.77
C GLY A 18 3.58 -13.46 11.73
N ALA A 19 4.84 -13.90 11.77
CA ALA A 19 5.96 -13.14 12.27
C ALA A 19 6.85 -12.79 11.07
N PRO A 20 7.64 -11.71 11.14
CA PRO A 20 8.62 -11.40 10.10
C PRO A 20 9.57 -12.59 9.93
N ILE A 21 9.53 -13.23 8.75
CA ILE A 21 10.39 -14.36 8.40
C ILE A 21 11.22 -13.94 7.21
N VAL A 22 12.55 -14.05 7.34
CA VAL A 22 13.46 -13.81 6.22
C VAL A 22 13.39 -15.02 5.27
N PRO A 23 13.06 -14.83 3.98
CA PRO A 23 13.07 -15.93 3.02
C PRO A 23 14.47 -16.52 2.85
N GLU A 24 14.58 -17.84 2.73
CA GLU A 24 15.87 -18.54 2.58
C GLU A 24 16.68 -18.03 1.37
N ALA A 25 16.01 -17.76 0.24
CA ALA A 25 16.66 -17.20 -0.95
C ALA A 25 17.26 -15.80 -0.70
N PHE A 26 16.60 -14.97 0.13
CA PHE A 26 17.14 -13.68 0.54
C PHE A 26 18.31 -13.86 1.51
N GLY A 27 18.18 -14.75 2.50
CA GLY A 27 19.26 -15.06 3.45
C GLY A 27 20.52 -15.53 2.73
N THR A 28 20.37 -16.49 1.80
CA THR A 28 21.47 -16.99 0.96
C THR A 28 22.14 -15.88 0.16
N ALA A 29 21.36 -14.96 -0.42
CA ALA A 29 21.90 -13.83 -1.16
C ALA A 29 22.68 -12.86 -0.26
N MET A 30 22.20 -12.61 0.96
CA MET A 30 22.87 -11.73 1.92
C MET A 30 24.12 -12.36 2.53
N ASP A 31 24.13 -13.68 2.73
CA ASP A 31 25.27 -14.43 3.24
C ASP A 31 26.41 -14.55 2.20
N ASP A 32 26.10 -14.40 0.91
CA ASP A 32 27.08 -14.33 -0.20
C ASP A 32 27.55 -12.89 -0.43
N ASP A 33 28.53 -12.46 0.38
CA ASP A 33 29.19 -11.13 0.30
C ASP A 33 28.22 -9.94 0.19
N LEU A 34 27.11 -9.98 0.94
CA LEU A 34 26.04 -8.99 0.86
C LEU A 34 25.57 -8.78 -0.58
N GLY A 35 25.17 -9.84 -1.27
CA GLY A 35 24.62 -9.84 -2.63
C GLY A 35 23.32 -9.04 -2.77
N VAL A 36 23.40 -7.71 -2.62
CA VAL A 36 22.26 -6.77 -2.64
C VAL A 36 21.43 -6.89 -3.92
N PRO A 37 22.01 -7.01 -5.13
CA PRO A 37 21.19 -7.17 -6.34
C PRO A 37 20.27 -8.40 -6.30
N GLN A 38 20.78 -9.53 -5.81
CA GLN A 38 20.03 -10.77 -5.68
C GLN A 38 18.98 -10.67 -4.56
N ALA A 39 19.36 -10.08 -3.43
CA ALA A 39 18.44 -9.80 -2.33
C ALA A 39 17.27 -8.89 -2.76
N LEU A 40 17.55 -7.84 -3.54
CA LEU A 40 16.54 -6.96 -4.12
C LEU A 40 15.64 -7.69 -5.13
N ALA A 41 16.17 -8.63 -5.91
CA ALA A 41 15.36 -9.44 -6.81
C ALA A 41 14.32 -10.26 -6.01
N VAL A 42 14.73 -10.93 -4.93
CA VAL A 42 13.83 -11.69 -4.05
C VAL A 42 12.77 -10.77 -3.42
N LEU A 43 13.16 -9.58 -2.98
CA LEU A 43 12.24 -8.57 -2.45
C LEU A 43 11.19 -8.15 -3.50
N HIS A 44 11.63 -7.82 -4.71
CA HIS A 44 10.73 -7.42 -5.79
C HIS A 44 9.77 -8.53 -6.21
N ASP A 45 10.25 -9.77 -6.27
CA ASP A 45 9.41 -10.93 -6.62
C ASP A 45 8.37 -11.20 -5.52
N SER A 46 8.75 -11.07 -4.24
CA SER A 46 7.83 -11.20 -3.10
C SER A 46 6.75 -10.12 -3.11
N VAL A 47 7.13 -8.87 -3.42
CA VAL A 47 6.17 -7.76 -3.61
C VAL A 47 5.22 -8.02 -4.78
N ARG A 48 5.74 -8.53 -5.91
CA ARG A 48 4.90 -8.85 -7.09
C ARG A 48 3.91 -9.97 -6.75
N ALA A 49 4.39 -11.08 -6.20
CA ALA A 49 3.55 -12.21 -5.79
C ALA A 49 2.51 -11.79 -4.74
N GLY A 50 2.88 -10.90 -3.81
CA GLY A 50 1.98 -10.39 -2.80
C GLY A 50 0.83 -9.56 -3.38
N ASN A 51 1.12 -8.69 -4.36
CA ASN A 51 0.07 -7.96 -5.06
C ASN A 51 -0.86 -8.90 -5.83
N THR A 52 -0.33 -9.90 -6.53
CA THR A 52 -1.15 -10.92 -7.21
C THR A 52 -2.04 -11.66 -6.21
N ALA A 53 -1.51 -12.05 -5.06
CA ALA A 53 -2.32 -12.70 -4.02
C ALA A 53 -3.44 -11.79 -3.48
N LEU A 54 -3.21 -10.48 -3.38
CA LEU A 54 -4.25 -9.51 -3.02
C LEU A 54 -5.33 -9.39 -4.10
N ASP A 55 -4.94 -9.37 -5.36
CA ASP A 55 -5.86 -9.32 -6.50
C ASP A 55 -6.74 -10.58 -6.58
N ASP A 56 -6.16 -11.74 -6.26
CA ASP A 56 -6.85 -13.04 -6.26
C ASP A 56 -7.65 -13.33 -4.97
N GLY A 57 -7.61 -12.43 -3.97
CA GLY A 57 -8.25 -12.64 -2.67
C GLY A 57 -7.60 -13.73 -1.80
N ALA A 58 -6.38 -14.16 -2.13
CA ALA A 58 -5.58 -15.12 -1.39
C ALA A 58 -4.92 -14.48 -0.16
N PHE A 59 -5.74 -14.03 0.79
CA PHE A 59 -5.32 -13.20 1.93
C PHE A 59 -4.29 -13.85 2.85
N GLU A 60 -4.31 -15.18 3.00
CA GLU A 60 -3.30 -15.90 3.78
C GLU A 60 -1.91 -15.77 3.16
N THR A 61 -1.82 -16.00 1.84
CA THR A 61 -0.60 -15.85 1.07
C THR A 61 -0.12 -14.41 1.08
N ALA A 62 -1.03 -13.45 0.90
CA ALA A 62 -0.70 -12.03 0.96
C ALA A 62 -0.18 -11.60 2.34
N ALA A 63 -0.75 -12.12 3.42
CA ALA A 63 -0.28 -11.86 4.78
C ALA A 63 1.14 -12.39 5.02
N ARG A 64 1.42 -13.62 4.59
CA ARG A 64 2.78 -14.19 4.70
C ARG A 64 3.81 -13.36 3.90
N LEU A 65 3.49 -13.03 2.65
CA LEU A 65 4.37 -12.23 1.79
C LEU A 65 4.58 -10.81 2.33
N ARG A 66 3.58 -10.22 3.00
CA ARG A 66 3.73 -8.94 3.72
C ARG A 66 4.79 -9.04 4.81
N GLU A 67 4.77 -10.09 5.63
CA GLU A 67 5.76 -10.31 6.69
C GLU A 67 7.17 -10.59 6.15
N GLU A 68 7.28 -11.35 5.06
CA GLU A 68 8.57 -11.58 4.38
C GLU A 68 9.17 -10.26 3.83
N VAL A 69 8.35 -9.42 3.19
CA VAL A 69 8.77 -8.09 2.70
C VAL A 69 9.19 -7.19 3.86
N LEU A 70 8.43 -7.18 4.97
CA LEU A 70 8.82 -6.44 6.17
C LEU A 70 10.18 -6.90 6.70
N ALA A 71 10.39 -8.21 6.84
CA ALA A 71 11.66 -8.76 7.32
C ALA A 71 12.85 -8.36 6.43
N MET A 72 12.71 -8.48 5.11
CA MET A 72 13.77 -8.10 4.16
C MET A 72 14.08 -6.60 4.19
N THR A 73 13.05 -5.75 4.27
CA THR A 73 13.24 -4.29 4.32
C THR A 73 13.85 -3.83 5.66
N GLU A 74 13.58 -4.54 6.75
CA GLU A 74 14.24 -4.31 8.05
C GLU A 74 15.73 -4.65 7.98
N VAL A 75 16.09 -5.81 7.42
CA VAL A 75 17.51 -6.21 7.24
C VAL A 75 18.27 -5.22 6.35
N LEU A 76 17.63 -4.73 5.29
CA LEU A 76 18.23 -3.73 4.40
C LEU A 76 18.23 -2.29 4.98
N GLY A 77 17.58 -2.06 6.13
CA GLY A 77 17.47 -0.73 6.73
C GLY A 77 16.55 0.25 5.99
N VAL A 78 15.71 -0.24 5.08
CA VAL A 78 14.83 0.55 4.20
C VAL A 78 13.35 0.34 4.51
N ASN A 79 13.03 -0.17 5.72
CA ASN A 79 11.64 -0.35 6.15
C ASN A 79 10.91 1.00 6.16
N PRO A 80 9.90 1.19 5.27
CA PRO A 80 9.20 2.47 5.14
C PRO A 80 8.33 2.81 6.36
N HIS A 81 8.01 1.83 7.21
CA HIS A 81 7.24 2.03 8.44
C HIS A 81 8.11 2.36 9.65
N SER A 82 9.43 2.36 9.48
CA SER A 82 10.34 2.60 10.58
C SER A 82 10.35 4.09 10.98
N PRO A 83 10.46 4.42 12.28
CA PRO A 83 10.33 5.81 12.76
C PRO A 83 11.29 6.81 12.12
N GLN A 84 12.47 6.37 11.68
CA GLN A 84 13.46 7.20 11.01
C GLN A 84 13.03 7.67 9.61
N TRP A 85 12.08 6.97 8.99
CA TRP A 85 11.52 7.29 7.67
C TRP A 85 10.12 7.91 7.75
N ALA A 86 9.50 7.94 8.94
CA ALA A 86 8.22 8.58 9.16
C ALA A 86 8.35 10.09 8.90
N ALA A 87 7.82 10.54 7.75
CA ALA A 87 7.74 11.95 7.44
C ALA A 87 6.98 12.67 8.56
N LYS A 88 7.57 13.73 9.13
CA LYS A 88 6.86 14.66 10.03
C LYS A 88 5.85 15.44 9.20
N THR A 89 4.71 14.84 8.89
CA THR A 89 3.56 15.57 8.36
C THR A 89 2.91 16.33 9.49
N ASP A 90 2.58 17.60 9.25
CA ASP A 90 1.81 18.42 10.18
C ASP A 90 0.41 17.84 10.30
N GLY A 91 0.22 16.96 11.29
CA GLY A 91 -0.91 16.04 11.36
C GLY A 91 -2.28 16.72 11.37
N ALA A 92 -2.37 17.97 11.84
CA ALA A 92 -3.62 18.73 11.82
C ALA A 92 -4.01 19.17 10.40
N ALA A 93 -3.06 19.69 9.62
CA ALA A 93 -3.29 20.10 8.23
C ALA A 93 -3.59 18.89 7.34
N THR A 94 -2.87 17.78 7.53
CA THR A 94 -3.13 16.53 6.80
C THR A 94 -4.48 15.92 7.15
N ALA A 95 -4.90 15.94 8.43
CA ALA A 95 -6.23 15.46 8.84
C ALA A 95 -7.37 16.31 8.27
N ALA A 96 -7.22 17.65 8.29
CA ALA A 96 -8.18 18.57 7.70
C ALA A 96 -8.30 18.37 6.18
N LEU A 97 -7.16 18.25 5.49
CA LEU A 97 -7.12 17.91 4.07
C LEU A 97 -7.82 16.58 3.80
N GLY A 98 -7.51 15.53 4.58
CA GLY A 98 -8.12 14.21 4.40
C GLY A 98 -9.64 14.21 4.53
N THR A 99 -10.19 15.02 5.44
CA THR A 99 -11.65 15.20 5.56
C THR A 99 -12.26 15.83 4.31
N LEU A 100 -11.58 16.83 3.72
CA LEU A 100 -12.04 17.48 2.49
C LEU A 100 -11.97 16.53 1.29
N VAL A 101 -10.86 15.80 1.16
CA VAL A 101 -10.67 14.82 0.07
C VAL A 101 -11.70 13.71 0.16
N GLN A 102 -12.00 13.21 1.36
CA GLN A 102 -13.02 12.17 1.53
C GLN A 102 -14.40 12.62 1.07
N ARG A 103 -14.79 13.88 1.35
CA ARG A 103 -16.06 14.43 0.85
C ARG A 103 -16.11 14.46 -0.68
N LEU A 104 -15.03 14.87 -1.34
CA LEU A 104 -14.95 14.88 -2.80
C LEU A 104 -15.02 13.46 -3.38
N ILE A 105 -14.39 12.48 -2.73
CA ILE A 105 -14.49 11.07 -3.10
C ILE A 105 -15.94 10.57 -2.99
N ASP A 106 -16.64 10.91 -1.92
CA ASP A 106 -18.05 10.53 -1.71
C ASP A 106 -18.97 11.22 -2.74
N ASP A 107 -18.73 12.48 -3.06
CA ASP A 107 -19.45 13.23 -4.09
C ASP A 107 -19.26 12.60 -5.47
N ARG A 108 -18.02 12.19 -5.80
CA ARG A 108 -17.70 11.45 -7.02
C ARG A 108 -18.44 10.11 -7.06
N ALA A 109 -18.48 9.37 -5.95
CA ALA A 109 -19.21 8.09 -5.87
C ALA A 109 -20.71 8.30 -6.12
N ARG A 110 -21.32 9.29 -5.47
CA ARG A 110 -22.73 9.66 -5.68
C ARG A 110 -23.03 10.07 -7.13
N ALA A 111 -22.13 10.83 -7.75
CA ALA A 111 -22.26 11.22 -9.16
C ALA A 111 -22.23 9.99 -10.09
N ARG A 112 -21.33 9.03 -9.84
CA ARG A 112 -21.27 7.77 -10.59
C ARG A 112 -22.55 6.94 -10.43
N ASP A 113 -23.05 6.81 -9.20
CA ASP A 113 -24.31 6.09 -8.92
C ASP A 113 -25.51 6.76 -9.60
N GLY A 114 -25.52 8.09 -9.62
CA GLY A 114 -26.49 8.91 -10.36
C GLY A 114 -26.31 8.92 -11.88
N LYS A 115 -25.28 8.23 -12.42
CA LYS A 115 -24.87 8.25 -13.83
C LYS A 115 -24.48 9.64 -14.38
N ASP A 116 -24.13 10.57 -13.49
CA ASP A 116 -23.54 11.86 -13.84
C ASP A 116 -22.02 11.71 -13.98
N PHE A 117 -21.60 11.12 -15.09
CA PHE A 117 -20.18 10.90 -15.37
C PHE A 117 -19.40 12.21 -15.52
N ALA A 118 -20.04 13.27 -16.03
CA ALA A 118 -19.41 14.57 -16.19
C ALA A 118 -19.06 15.24 -14.85
N ALA A 119 -19.94 15.12 -13.85
CA ALA A 119 -19.62 15.57 -12.49
C ALA A 119 -18.53 14.71 -11.84
N ALA A 120 -18.59 13.38 -12.02
CA ALA A 120 -17.57 12.47 -11.48
C ALA A 120 -16.16 12.74 -12.05
N ASP A 121 -16.06 12.99 -13.36
CA ASP A 121 -14.80 13.30 -14.03
C ASP A 121 -14.26 14.67 -13.61
N ARG A 122 -15.13 15.69 -13.47
CA ARG A 122 -14.72 17.00 -12.97
C ARG A 122 -14.11 16.93 -11.56
N ILE A 123 -14.73 16.18 -10.66
CA ILE A 123 -14.20 16.00 -9.29
C ILE A 123 -12.84 15.29 -9.32
N ARG A 124 -12.69 14.30 -10.20
CA ARG A 124 -11.40 13.61 -10.40
C ARG A 124 -10.32 14.59 -10.88
N ASP A 125 -10.65 15.43 -11.85
CA ASP A 125 -9.71 16.40 -12.41
C ASP A 125 -9.34 17.48 -11.38
N GLU A 126 -10.28 17.95 -10.58
CA GLU A 126 -10.04 18.88 -9.46
C GLU A 126 -9.06 18.29 -8.43
N LEU A 127 -9.27 17.03 -8.04
CA LEU A 127 -8.37 16.31 -7.13
C LEU A 127 -6.98 16.15 -7.76
N SER A 128 -6.90 15.73 -9.02
CA SER A 128 -5.63 15.58 -9.73
C SER A 128 -4.88 16.92 -9.87
N ALA A 129 -5.59 18.03 -10.13
CA ALA A 129 -5.00 19.36 -10.22
C ALA A 129 -4.46 19.85 -8.87
N ALA A 130 -5.05 19.40 -7.76
CA ALA A 130 -4.55 19.64 -6.41
C ALA A 130 -3.39 18.72 -5.99
N GLY A 131 -2.88 17.87 -6.90
CA GLY A 131 -1.83 16.90 -6.61
C GLY A 131 -2.32 15.68 -5.84
N ILE A 132 -3.63 15.40 -5.84
CA ILE A 132 -4.21 14.23 -5.18
C ILE A 132 -4.46 13.14 -6.22
N VAL A 133 -3.81 12.00 -6.01
CA VAL A 133 -3.96 10.81 -6.86
C VAL A 133 -5.01 9.89 -6.24
N LEU A 134 -6.00 9.46 -7.02
CA LEU A 134 -7.00 8.49 -6.60
C LEU A 134 -6.69 7.10 -7.13
N GLU A 135 -6.73 6.11 -6.24
CA GLU A 135 -6.60 4.69 -6.56
C GLU A 135 -7.88 3.96 -6.16
N ASP A 136 -8.66 3.51 -7.14
CA ASP A 136 -9.85 2.70 -6.91
C ASP A 136 -9.44 1.21 -6.72
N ALA A 137 -9.77 0.58 -5.60
CA ALA A 137 -9.47 -0.83 -5.29
C ALA A 137 -10.61 -1.52 -4.53
N SER A 138 -11.11 -2.64 -5.07
CA SER A 138 -12.12 -3.53 -4.45
C SER A 138 -13.36 -2.81 -3.87
N GLY A 139 -13.84 -1.77 -4.57
CA GLY A 139 -15.01 -0.99 -4.14
C GLY A 139 -14.70 0.16 -3.18
N SER A 140 -13.44 0.36 -2.81
CA SER A 140 -12.97 1.52 -2.05
C SER A 140 -12.12 2.45 -2.93
N THR A 141 -12.14 3.74 -2.64
CA THR A 141 -11.26 4.73 -3.29
C THR A 141 -10.22 5.18 -2.26
N HIS A 142 -8.95 4.92 -2.54
CA HIS A 142 -7.84 5.45 -1.76
C HIS A 142 -7.26 6.70 -2.43
N TRP A 143 -6.60 7.55 -1.65
CA TRP A 143 -5.94 8.73 -2.18
C TRP A 143 -4.56 8.93 -1.58
N SER A 144 -3.65 9.49 -2.37
CA SER A 144 -2.31 9.89 -1.96
C SER A 144 -1.98 11.27 -2.51
N ILE A 145 -0.97 11.92 -1.92
CA ILE A 145 -0.42 13.17 -2.48
C ILE A 145 0.71 12.77 -3.43
N GLY A 146 0.63 13.25 -4.67
CA GLY A 146 1.60 13.02 -5.74
C GLY A 146 2.82 13.93 -5.68
#